data_AF-A0A349JXH4-F1
#
_entry.id   AF-A0A349JXH4-F1
#
_cell.length_a   1.000
_cell.length_b   1.000
_cell.length_c   1.000
_cell.angle_alpha   90.00
_cell.angle_beta   90.00
_cell.angle_gamma   90.00
#
_symmetry.space_group_name_H-M   'P 1'
#
loop_
_entity.id
_entity.type
_entity.pdbx_description
1 polymer ?
#
loop_
_entity_poly.entity_id
_entity_poly.type
_entity_poly.pdbx_seq_one_letter_code
_entity_poly.pdbx_strand_id
1 'polypeptide(L)'
;MQPEIEREVVRMSKSGDPRSYEPLVRAYEGPGFRLAVGMLGDMDEARDALQDAFIKAWQSLHSFDITRPFGPWFFQILRNQCRDVIRSRQSRERHEVRDEQIDVRPAGASSDPRRLHER
;
A
#
# COMPACT_ATOMS: atom_id res chain seq x y z
N MET A 1 -19.30 -11.00 11.27
CA MET A 1 -18.90 -11.99 12.29
C MET A 1 -19.39 -11.48 13.64
N GLN A 2 -19.89 -12.35 14.53
CA GLN A 2 -20.29 -11.91 15.87
C GLN A 2 -19.06 -11.64 16.76
N PRO A 3 -19.10 -10.67 17.70
CA PRO A 3 -17.91 -10.26 18.47
C PRO A 3 -17.26 -11.37 19.30
N GLU A 4 -18.05 -12.27 19.87
CA GLU A 4 -17.58 -13.41 20.67
C GLU A 4 -16.86 -14.45 19.82
N ILE A 5 -17.39 -14.75 18.63
CA ILE A 5 -16.75 -15.64 17.65
C ILE A 5 -15.45 -15.00 17.16
N GLU A 6 -15.46 -13.69 16.86
CA GLU A 6 -14.26 -12.96 16.45
C GLU A 6 -13.15 -13.06 17.51
N ARG A 7 -13.48 -12.85 18.78
CA ARG A 7 -12.53 -13.00 19.88
C ARG A 7 -12.01 -14.43 20.00
N GLU A 8 -12.87 -15.44 19.85
CA GLU A 8 -12.42 -16.85 19.87
C GLU A 8 -11.41 -17.13 18.77
N VAL A 9 -11.73 -16.73 17.54
CA VAL A 9 -10.89 -16.94 16.36
C VAL A 9 -9.55 -16.21 16.52
N VAL A 10 -9.56 -14.96 17.01
CA VAL A 10 -8.32 -14.21 17.31
C VAL A 10 -7.48 -14.94 18.37
N ARG A 11 -8.12 -15.48 19.43
CA ARG A 11 -7.39 -16.21 20.48
C ARG A 11 -6.72 -17.47 19.93
N MET A 12 -7.44 -18.24 19.11
CA MET A 12 -6.88 -19.42 18.46
C MET A 12 -5.75 -19.03 17.48
N SER A 13 -5.94 -17.97 16.71
CA SER A 13 -4.93 -17.44 15.77
C SER A 13 -3.63 -17.05 16.44
N LYS A 14 -3.68 -16.53 17.67
CA LYS A 14 -2.49 -16.21 18.46
C LYS A 14 -1.63 -17.44 18.83
N SER A 15 -2.19 -18.65 18.78
CA SER A 15 -1.44 -19.90 19.03
C SER A 15 -0.52 -20.30 17.87
N GLY A 16 -0.66 -19.66 16.70
CA GLY A 16 0.22 -19.83 15.55
C GLY A 16 -0.27 -20.80 14.47
N ASP A 17 -1.44 -21.42 14.62
CA ASP A 17 -2.05 -22.24 13.55
C ASP A 17 -2.62 -21.35 12.44
N PRO A 18 -2.07 -21.37 11.22
CA PRO A 18 -2.56 -20.54 10.11
C PRO A 18 -4.03 -20.82 9.75
N ARG A 19 -4.52 -22.04 9.97
CA ARG A 19 -5.91 -22.40 9.67
C ARG A 19 -6.90 -21.68 10.57
N SER A 20 -6.49 -21.33 11.78
CA SER A 20 -7.33 -20.60 12.72
C SER A 20 -7.53 -19.13 12.33
N TYR A 21 -6.74 -18.59 11.39
CA TYR A 21 -6.89 -17.21 10.88
C TYR A 21 -7.88 -17.10 9.72
N GLU A 22 -8.10 -18.19 9.00
CA GLU A 22 -8.93 -18.23 7.79
C GLU A 22 -10.34 -17.63 7.99
N PRO A 23 -11.05 -17.84 9.12
CA PRO A 23 -12.36 -17.22 9.33
C PRO A 23 -12.29 -15.68 9.38
N LEU A 24 -11.21 -15.10 9.91
CA LEU A 24 -11.01 -13.64 9.87
C LEU A 24 -10.78 -13.17 8.44
N VAL A 25 -9.95 -13.88 7.67
CA VAL A 25 -9.72 -13.56 6.26
C VAL A 25 -11.04 -13.54 5.49
N ARG A 26 -11.82 -14.63 5.56
CA ARG A 26 -13.12 -14.70 4.86
C ARG A 26 -14.09 -13.59 5.26
N ALA A 27 -14.12 -13.22 6.54
CA ALA A 27 -15.03 -12.20 7.04
C ALA A 27 -14.66 -10.79 6.57
N TYR A 28 -13.36 -10.52 6.42
CA TYR A 28 -12.84 -9.17 6.15
C TYR A 28 -12.37 -8.95 4.71
N GLU A 29 -12.23 -10.02 3.90
CA GLU A 29 -11.78 -9.93 2.50
C GLU A 29 -12.71 -9.07 1.66
N GLY A 30 -14.00 -9.39 1.58
CA GLY A 30 -14.95 -8.63 0.76
C GLY A 30 -15.07 -7.14 1.16
N PRO A 31 -15.31 -6.82 2.44
CA PRO A 31 -15.33 -5.44 2.92
C PRO A 31 -13.99 -4.70 2.75
N GLY A 32 -12.87 -5.38 3.02
CA GLY A 32 -11.52 -4.84 2.85
C GLY A 32 -11.23 -4.52 1.39
N PHE A 33 -11.52 -5.45 0.50
CA PHE A 33 -11.34 -5.26 -0.93
C PHE A 33 -12.12 -4.05 -1.46
N ARG A 34 -13.39 -3.91 -1.08
CA ARG A 34 -14.20 -2.73 -1.45
C ARG A 34 -13.60 -1.42 -0.95
N LEU A 35 -13.07 -1.39 0.28
CA LEU A 35 -12.39 -0.21 0.81
C LEU A 35 -11.13 0.10 -0.01
N ALA A 36 -10.30 -0.90 -0.29
CA ALA A 36 -9.04 -0.73 -1.00
C ALA A 36 -9.27 -0.25 -2.44
N VAL A 37 -10.24 -0.84 -3.15
CA VAL A 37 -10.66 -0.39 -4.49
C VAL A 37 -11.14 1.07 -4.45
N GLY A 38 -11.95 1.44 -3.44
CA GLY A 38 -12.40 2.82 -3.29
C GLY A 38 -11.29 3.83 -3.00
N MET A 39 -10.18 3.39 -2.39
CA MET A 39 -9.03 4.25 -2.10
C MET A 39 -8.02 4.33 -3.26
N LEU A 40 -7.82 3.23 -3.98
CA LEU A 40 -6.76 3.09 -4.99
C LEU A 40 -7.26 3.29 -6.42
N GLY A 41 -8.55 3.06 -6.68
CA GLY A 41 -9.12 3.12 -8.02
C GLY A 41 -8.60 2.04 -8.98
N ASP A 42 -7.80 1.09 -8.48
CA ASP A 42 -7.21 0.00 -9.24
C ASP A 42 -7.45 -1.32 -8.49
N MET A 43 -7.91 -2.34 -9.22
CA MET A 43 -8.35 -3.61 -8.65
C MET A 43 -7.18 -4.51 -8.26
N ASP A 44 -6.06 -4.44 -8.99
CA ASP A 44 -4.91 -5.31 -8.78
C ASP A 44 -4.09 -4.78 -7.61
N GLU A 45 -3.83 -3.47 -7.56
CA GLU A 45 -3.21 -2.87 -6.40
C GLU A 45 -4.07 -2.98 -5.14
N ALA A 46 -5.40 -2.95 -5.27
CA ALA A 46 -6.30 -3.20 -4.15
C ALA A 46 -6.19 -4.63 -3.62
N ARG A 47 -6.01 -5.62 -4.51
CA ARG A 47 -5.81 -7.02 -4.12
C ARG A 47 -4.47 -7.19 -3.39
N ASP A 48 -3.41 -6.59 -3.92
CA ASP A 48 -2.07 -6.64 -3.33
C ASP A 48 -2.05 -5.95 -1.96
N ALA A 49 -2.59 -4.73 -1.86
CA ALA A 49 -2.66 -4.00 -0.59
C ALA A 49 -3.50 -4.75 0.47
N LEU A 50 -4.56 -5.44 0.06
CA LEU A 50 -5.37 -6.26 0.96
C LEU A 50 -4.60 -7.49 1.46
N GLN A 51 -3.88 -8.16 0.57
CA GLN A 51 -3.03 -9.30 0.93
C GLN A 51 -1.94 -8.88 1.92
N ASP A 52 -1.23 -7.80 1.63
CA ASP A 52 -0.20 -7.22 2.51
C ASP A 52 -0.78 -6.83 3.88
N ALA A 53 -2.00 -6.28 3.90
CA ALA A 53 -2.68 -5.95 5.14
C ALA A 53 -2.98 -7.19 5.98
N PHE A 54 -3.42 -8.30 5.37
CA PHE A 54 -3.64 -9.56 6.08
C PHE A 54 -2.35 -10.16 6.62
N ILE A 55 -1.26 -10.11 5.85
CA ILE A 55 0.07 -10.58 6.28
C ILE A 55 0.57 -9.75 7.48
N LYS A 56 0.49 -8.42 7.38
CA LYS A 56 0.87 -7.50 8.47
C LYS A 56 0.01 -7.67 9.72
N ALA A 57 -1.29 -7.90 9.52
CA ALA A 57 -2.21 -8.20 10.61
C ALA A 57 -1.84 -9.51 11.29
N TRP A 58 -1.55 -10.59 10.54
CA TRP A 58 -1.08 -11.86 11.09
C TRP A 58 0.21 -11.69 11.91
N GLN A 59 1.22 -11.01 11.36
CA GLN A 59 2.50 -10.75 12.05
C GLN A 59 2.32 -9.93 13.34
N SER A 60 1.37 -9.00 13.34
CA SER A 60 1.09 -8.14 14.51
C SER A 60 0.04 -8.74 15.44
N LEU A 61 -0.53 -9.90 15.12
CA LEU A 61 -1.68 -10.45 15.83
C LEU A 61 -1.33 -10.83 17.26
N HIS A 62 -0.10 -11.27 17.52
CA HIS A 62 0.34 -11.68 18.86
C HIS A 62 0.23 -10.53 19.88
N SER A 63 0.52 -9.29 19.47
CA SER A 63 0.43 -8.10 20.32
C SER A 63 -0.95 -7.43 20.32
N PHE A 64 -1.90 -7.92 19.52
CA PHE A 64 -3.25 -7.36 19.46
C PHE A 64 -4.03 -7.54 20.77
N ASP A 65 -4.69 -6.49 21.23
CA ASP A 65 -5.58 -6.51 22.40
C ASP A 65 -6.95 -7.10 22.04
N ILE A 66 -7.21 -8.32 22.51
CA ILE A 66 -8.43 -9.08 22.20
C ILE A 66 -9.71 -8.49 22.81
N THR A 67 -9.58 -7.54 23.73
CA THR A 67 -10.75 -6.81 24.27
C THR A 67 -11.30 -5.80 23.28
N ARG A 68 -10.50 -5.44 22.25
CA ARG A 68 -10.89 -4.52 21.17
C ARG A 68 -11.43 -5.30 19.97
N PRO A 69 -12.34 -4.69 19.19
CA PRO A 69 -12.81 -5.29 17.94
C PRO A 69 -11.67 -5.37 16.92
N PHE A 70 -11.54 -6.52 16.25
CA PHE A 70 -10.49 -6.76 15.25
C PHE A 70 -10.70 -5.90 14.00
N GLY A 71 -11.94 -5.75 13.55
CA GLY A 71 -12.28 -5.05 12.31
C GLY A 71 -11.68 -3.65 12.19
N PRO A 72 -11.96 -2.70 13.12
CA PRO A 72 -11.40 -1.36 13.07
C PRO A 72 -9.86 -1.34 13.05
N TRP A 73 -9.22 -2.23 13.79
CA TRP A 73 -7.76 -2.38 13.81
C TRP A 73 -7.23 -2.88 12.46
N PHE A 74 -7.84 -3.92 11.89
CA PHE A 74 -7.50 -4.44 10.56
C PHE A 74 -7.67 -3.37 9.47
N PHE A 75 -8.80 -2.64 9.47
CA PHE A 75 -9.04 -1.58 8.49
C PHE A 75 -8.05 -0.42 8.64
N GLN A 76 -7.50 -0.18 9.82
CA GLN A 76 -6.42 0.80 9.97
C GLN A 76 -5.14 0.34 9.26
N ILE A 77 -4.77 -0.94 9.41
CA ILE A 77 -3.63 -1.54 8.71
C ILE A 77 -3.83 -1.42 7.20
N LEU A 78 -5.03 -1.78 6.71
CA LEU A 78 -5.37 -1.70 5.29
C LEU A 78 -5.30 -0.28 4.73
N ARG A 79 -5.86 0.72 5.44
CA ARG A 79 -5.76 2.13 5.03
C ARG A 79 -4.31 2.60 4.96
N ASN A 80 -3.46 2.13 5.86
CA ASN A 80 -2.03 2.44 5.80
C ASN A 80 -1.39 1.82 4.56
N GLN A 81 -1.72 0.57 4.21
CA GLN A 81 -1.23 -0.07 2.97
C GLN A 81 -1.66 0.71 1.72
N CYS A 82 -2.93 1.08 1.63
CA CYS A 82 -3.41 1.89 0.51
C CYS A 82 -2.69 3.26 0.44
N ARG A 83 -2.40 3.90 1.57
CA ARG A 83 -1.63 5.15 1.59
C ARG A 83 -0.19 4.97 1.12
N ASP A 84 0.44 3.86 1.49
CA ASP A 84 1.81 3.55 1.06
C ASP A 84 1.88 3.34 -0.46
N VAL A 85 0.88 2.65 -1.01
CA VAL A 85 0.70 2.49 -2.46
C VAL A 85 0.53 3.85 -3.16
N ILE A 86 -0.37 4.72 -2.66
CA ILE A 86 -0.57 6.07 -3.21
C ILE A 86 0.72 6.89 -3.17
N ARG A 87 1.48 6.84 -2.07
CA ARG A 87 2.77 7.54 -1.96
C ARG A 87 3.79 7.02 -2.96
N SER A 88 3.83 5.70 -3.16
CA SER A 88 4.72 5.05 -4.13
C SER A 88 4.41 5.49 -5.57
N ARG A 89 3.12 5.50 -5.96
CA ARG A 89 2.67 6.03 -7.27
C ARG A 89 3.12 7.47 -7.51
N GLN A 90 2.84 8.36 -6.56
CA GLN A 90 3.25 9.76 -6.66
C GLN A 90 4.77 9.94 -6.74
N SER A 91 5.54 9.04 -6.11
CA SER A 91 6.99 9.06 -6.23
C SER A 91 7.41 8.69 -7.65
N ARG A 92 6.86 7.61 -8.21
CA ARG A 92 7.16 7.15 -9.58
C ARG A 92 6.83 8.23 -10.61
N GLU A 93 5.64 8.82 -10.54
CA GLU A 93 5.23 9.93 -11.41
C GLU A 93 6.19 11.12 -11.33
N ARG A 94 6.65 11.51 -10.13
CA ARG A 94 7.63 12.59 -9.97
C ARG A 94 8.99 12.27 -10.58
N HIS A 95 9.41 11.00 -10.52
CA HIS A 95 10.68 10.56 -11.12
C HIS A 95 10.57 10.52 -12.64
N GLU A 96 9.47 10.00 -13.20
CA GLU A 96 9.19 9.98 -14.64
C GLU A 96 9.18 11.39 -15.23
N VAL A 97 8.47 12.34 -14.61
CA VAL A 97 8.45 13.75 -15.04
C VAL A 97 9.85 14.38 -14.98
N ARG A 98 10.69 14.00 -14.00
CA ARG A 98 12.06 14.49 -13.90
C ARG A 98 12.96 13.91 -14.99
N ASP A 99 12.81 12.63 -15.31
CA ASP A 99 13.61 11.95 -16.34
C ASP A 99 13.24 12.46 -17.75
N GLU A 100 11.95 12.73 -18.02
CA GLU A 100 11.50 13.39 -19.25
C GLU A 100 12.07 14.81 -19.41
N GLN A 101 12.22 15.55 -18.30
CA GLN A 101 12.82 16.90 -18.33
C GLN A 101 14.35 16.89 -18.57
N ILE A 102 15.03 15.76 -18.37
CA ILE A 102 16.48 15.64 -18.57
C ILE A 102 16.82 15.43 -20.06
N ASP A 103 15.87 15.01 -20.91
CA ASP A 103 16.10 14.73 -22.34
C ASP A 103 15.84 15.93 -23.29
N VAL A 104 15.60 17.13 -22.76
CA VAL A 104 15.41 18.36 -23.56
C VAL A 104 16.52 19.37 -23.29
N ARG A 105 17.77 19.00 -23.61
CA ARG A 105 18.82 19.98 -23.91
C ARG A 105 19.28 19.73 -25.34
N PRO A 106 19.02 20.65 -26.30
CA PRO A 106 19.60 20.50 -27.61
C PRO A 106 21.12 20.56 -27.46
N ALA A 107 21.78 19.45 -27.82
CA ALA A 107 23.22 19.40 -28.01
C ALA A 107 23.57 20.23 -29.26
N GLY A 108 23.52 21.55 -29.12
CA GLY A 108 23.68 22.46 -30.25
C GLY A 108 23.96 23.92 -29.92
N ALA A 109 23.95 24.35 -28.66
CA ALA A 109 24.40 25.69 -28.30
C ALA A 109 25.92 25.73 -28.09
N SER A 110 26.66 25.54 -29.18
CA SER A 110 28.03 26.06 -29.29
C SER A 110 27.93 27.57 -29.41
N SER A 111 27.84 28.29 -28.29
CA SER A 111 28.15 29.70 -28.26
C SER A 111 29.67 29.85 -28.35
N ASP A 112 30.21 29.81 -29.57
CA ASP A 112 31.57 30.25 -29.86
C ASP A 112 31.54 31.79 -29.97
N PRO A 113 32.13 32.55 -29.02
CA PRO A 113 32.07 34.00 -29.06
C PRO A 113 33.17 34.64 -29.92
N ARG A 114 33.96 33.89 -30.70
CA ARG A 114 35.18 34.44 -31.34
C ARG A 114 35.15 34.42 -32.87
N ARG A 115 34.22 35.18 -33.46
CA ARG A 115 34.40 35.73 -34.81
C ARG A 115 33.98 37.20 -34.86
N LEU A 116 34.98 38.04 -34.62
CA LEU A 116 35.28 39.39 -35.09
C LEU A 116 36.47 39.75 -34.20
N HIS A 117 37.70 39.93 -34.69
CA HIS A 117 38.13 41.12 -35.39
C HIS A 117 39.20 40.74 -36.43
N GLU A 118 38.91 41.06 -37.69
CA GLU A 118 39.94 41.38 -38.68
C GLU A 118 40.49 42.77 -38.34
N ARG A 119 41.82 42.87 -38.21
CA ARG A 119 42.69 43.91 -38.80
C ARG A 119 44.15 43.68 -38.44
#